data_AF-A0A0F9CHI3-F1
#
_entry.id   AF-A0A0F9CHI3-F1
#
_cell.length_a   1.000
_cell.length_b   1.000
_cell.length_c   1.000
_cell.angle_alpha   90.00
_cell.angle_beta   90.00
_cell.angle_gamma   90.00
#
_symmetry.space_group_name_H-M   'P 1'
#
loop_
_entity.id
_entity.type
_entity.pdbx_description
1 polymer ?
#
loop_
_entity_poly.entity_id
_entity_poly.type
_entity_poly.pdbx_seq_one_letter_code
_entity_poly.pdbx_strand_id
1 'polypeptide(L)'
;MKEQTKFKVGKFLVPVTLTYEDKRIYVEFPFNRGLIAEVKSMAGSKWHGFDKPPRKIWSISNCARNLFQISYLKGENPYAPWDKDIVQQEYERDLYTHQKAAIDFILARHYCELAADCGLGKTLDAIEVLERAKPISAWYVAPRSALYAVQLEMKKWNCQG
;
A
#
# COMPACT_ATOMS: atom_id res chain seq x y z
N MET A 1 -2.64 -20.16 -6.11
CA MET A 1 -3.59 -19.88 -7.22
C MET A 1 -2.82 -19.64 -8.51
N LYS A 2 -3.27 -20.15 -9.66
CA LYS A 2 -2.63 -19.91 -10.97
C LYS A 2 -3.54 -19.09 -11.87
N GLU A 3 -3.01 -18.04 -12.49
CA GLU A 3 -3.74 -17.09 -13.34
C GLU A 3 -2.98 -16.90 -14.65
N GLN A 4 -3.69 -16.92 -15.78
CA GLN A 4 -3.15 -16.52 -17.08
C GLN A 4 -3.65 -15.12 -17.43
N THR A 5 -2.74 -14.23 -17.77
CA THR A 5 -3.06 -12.83 -18.07
C THR A 5 -2.10 -12.27 -19.13
N LYS A 6 -2.23 -10.97 -19.43
CA LYS A 6 -1.32 -10.25 -20.31
C LYS A 6 -0.81 -9.02 -19.60
N PHE A 7 0.48 -8.76 -19.70
CA PHE A 7 1.08 -7.53 -19.19
C PHE A 7 1.37 -6.56 -20.34
N LYS A 8 1.00 -5.30 -20.14
CA LYS A 8 1.28 -4.18 -21.03
C LYS A 8 2.69 -3.67 -20.77
N VAL A 9 3.55 -3.80 -21.78
CA VAL A 9 4.94 -3.32 -21.75
C VAL A 9 5.15 -2.44 -22.97
N GLY A 10 5.22 -1.13 -22.74
CA GLY A 10 5.18 -0.13 -23.81
C GLY A 10 3.88 -0.24 -24.62
N LYS A 11 3.98 -0.55 -25.91
CA LYS A 11 2.84 -0.71 -26.83
C LYS A 11 2.34 -2.15 -26.98
N PHE A 12 2.99 -3.12 -26.32
CA PHE A 12 2.73 -4.54 -26.54
C PHE A 12 2.06 -5.19 -25.33
N LEU A 13 1.26 -6.23 -25.58
CA LEU A 13 0.71 -7.11 -24.57
C LEU A 13 1.47 -8.44 -24.61
N VAL A 14 2.16 -8.76 -23.51
CA VAL A 14 2.95 -9.98 -23.37
C VAL A 14 2.14 -10.99 -22.55
N PRO A 15 1.94 -12.24 -23.01
CA PRO A 15 1.28 -13.25 -22.19
C PRO A 15 2.14 -13.61 -20.98
N VAL A 16 1.52 -13.63 -19.80
CA VAL A 16 2.16 -13.92 -18.51
C VAL A 16 1.31 -14.93 -17.75
N THR A 17 1.97 -15.89 -17.12
CA THR A 17 1.35 -16.79 -16.14
C THR A 17 1.82 -16.40 -14.75
N LEU A 18 0.88 -16.10 -13.87
CA LEU A 18 1.11 -15.79 -12.46
C LEU A 18 0.75 -16.99 -11.60
N THR A 19 1.64 -17.39 -10.71
CA THR A 19 1.35 -18.38 -9.67
C THR A 19 1.54 -17.72 -8.31
N TYR A 20 0.43 -17.54 -7.59
CA TYR A 20 0.40 -16.96 -6.25
C TYR A 20 0.60 -18.06 -5.21
N GLU A 21 1.70 -17.96 -4.48
CA GLU A 21 2.01 -18.67 -3.25
C GLU A 21 2.06 -17.66 -2.10
N ASP A 22 1.86 -18.13 -0.87
CA ASP A 22 1.66 -17.30 0.33
C ASP A 22 2.61 -16.07 0.37
N LYS A 23 3.92 -16.31 0.30
CA LYS A 23 4.95 -15.24 0.36
C LYS A 23 5.48 -14.78 -0.98
N ARG A 24 5.18 -15.47 -2.09
CA ARG A 24 5.82 -15.22 -3.39
C ARG A 24 4.84 -15.35 -4.55
N ILE A 25 5.03 -14.49 -5.55
CA ILE A 25 4.33 -14.60 -6.83
C ILE A 25 5.37 -15.02 -7.86
N TYR A 26 5.11 -16.13 -8.56
CA TYR A 26 5.94 -16.58 -9.67
C TYR A 26 5.38 -16.04 -10.98
N VAL A 27 6.28 -15.50 -11.80
CA VAL A 27 5.96 -14.78 -13.03
C VAL A 27 6.67 -15.49 -14.17
N GLU A 28 5.90 -16.17 -15.01
CA GLU A 28 6.38 -16.92 -16.17
C GLU A 28 5.94 -16.23 -17.46
N PHE A 29 6.89 -15.95 -18.36
CA PHE A 29 6.64 -15.26 -19.61
C PHE A 29 7.78 -15.52 -20.61
N PRO A 30 7.53 -15.42 -21.94
CA PRO A 30 8.57 -15.48 -22.95
C PRO A 30 9.62 -14.37 -22.77
N PHE A 31 10.83 -14.56 -23.29
CA PHE A 31 11.89 -13.56 -23.16
C PHE A 31 11.44 -12.19 -23.71
N ASN A 32 11.31 -11.22 -22.81
CA ASN A 32 10.98 -9.84 -23.15
C ASN A 32 11.81 -8.90 -22.26
N ARG A 33 12.70 -8.11 -22.86
CA ARG A 33 13.64 -7.25 -22.12
C ARG A 33 12.93 -6.21 -21.24
N GLY A 34 11.84 -5.61 -21.73
CA GLY A 34 11.07 -4.63 -20.96
C GLY A 34 10.40 -5.28 -19.75
N LEU A 35 9.76 -6.43 -19.94
CA LEU A 35 9.12 -7.15 -18.84
C LEU A 35 10.13 -7.67 -17.81
N ILE A 36 11.33 -8.09 -18.24
CA ILE A 36 12.40 -8.46 -17.32
C ILE A 36 12.81 -7.25 -16.45
N ALA A 37 12.90 -6.04 -17.04
CA ALA A 37 13.24 -4.84 -16.28
C ALA A 37 12.16 -4.50 -15.24
N GLU A 38 10.87 -4.60 -15.61
CA GLU A 38 9.75 -4.43 -14.69
C GLU A 38 9.81 -5.45 -13.53
N VAL A 39 9.98 -6.74 -13.83
CA VAL A 39 10.04 -7.78 -12.79
C VAL A 39 11.27 -7.63 -11.89
N LYS A 40 12.41 -7.16 -12.42
CA LYS A 40 13.61 -6.88 -11.63
C LYS A 40 13.41 -5.73 -10.64
N SER A 41 12.60 -4.71 -10.99
CA SER A 41 12.35 -3.55 -10.12
C SER A 41 11.36 -3.85 -8.98
N MET A 42 10.61 -4.94 -9.08
CA MET A 42 9.68 -5.42 -8.06
C MET A 42 10.41 -5.93 -6.81
N ALA A 43 9.77 -5.77 -5.66
CA ALA A 43 10.35 -6.14 -4.37
C ALA A 43 10.59 -7.65 -4.29
N GLY A 44 11.78 -8.05 -3.83
CA GLY A 44 12.16 -9.45 -3.64
C GLY A 44 12.31 -10.26 -4.93
N SER A 45 12.58 -9.60 -6.06
CA SER A 45 12.75 -10.25 -7.35
C SER A 45 13.91 -11.26 -7.34
N LYS A 46 13.67 -12.46 -7.87
CA LYS A 46 14.65 -13.54 -8.00
C LYS A 46 14.42 -14.31 -9.31
N TRP A 47 15.49 -14.58 -10.03
CA TRP A 47 15.50 -15.51 -11.16
C TRP A 47 15.84 -16.93 -10.69
N HIS A 48 15.05 -17.92 -11.11
CA HIS A 48 15.23 -19.32 -10.70
C HIS A 48 15.93 -20.20 -11.76
N GLY A 49 16.41 -19.62 -12.87
CA GLY A 49 16.99 -20.41 -13.96
C GLY A 49 18.34 -21.05 -13.64
N PHE A 50 18.95 -20.70 -12.49
CA PHE A 50 20.18 -21.29 -11.98
C PHE A 50 19.97 -22.17 -10.73
N ASP A 51 18.73 -22.29 -10.23
CA ASP A 51 18.43 -23.20 -9.13
C ASP A 51 18.60 -24.66 -9.57
N LYS A 52 18.64 -25.62 -8.63
CA LYS A 52 18.70 -27.06 -8.91
C LYS A 52 17.39 -27.72 -8.44
N PRO A 53 16.51 -28.18 -9.34
CA PRO A 53 16.57 -28.11 -10.80
C PRO A 53 16.30 -26.69 -11.36
N PRO A 54 16.84 -26.35 -12.55
CA PRO A 54 16.69 -25.01 -13.11
C PRO A 54 15.25 -24.76 -13.56
N ARG A 55 14.67 -23.64 -13.13
CA ARG A 55 13.32 -23.22 -13.51
C ARG A 55 13.39 -21.87 -14.20
N LYS A 56 13.01 -21.80 -15.48
CA LYS A 56 13.01 -20.54 -16.26
C LYS A 56 11.86 -19.61 -15.87
N ILE A 57 11.81 -19.22 -14.60
CA ILE A 57 10.74 -18.44 -13.99
C ILE A 57 11.31 -17.37 -13.07
N TRP A 58 10.66 -16.22 -13.03
CA TRP A 58 10.92 -15.20 -12.03
C TRP A 58 10.02 -15.40 -10.83
N SER A 59 10.44 -14.96 -9.66
CA SER A 59 9.52 -14.74 -8.55
C SER A 59 9.79 -13.44 -7.84
N ILE A 60 8.75 -12.88 -7.24
CA ILE A 60 8.75 -11.62 -6.51
C ILE A 60 8.03 -11.83 -5.17
N SER A 61 8.22 -10.92 -4.21
CA SER A 61 7.46 -10.97 -2.96
C SER A 61 5.96 -10.77 -3.22
N ASN A 62 5.11 -11.52 -2.51
CA ASN A 62 3.67 -11.26 -2.48
C ASN A 62 3.38 -10.11 -1.51
N CYS A 63 3.40 -8.87 -2.00
CA CYS A 63 3.19 -7.67 -1.18
C CYS A 63 2.40 -6.60 -1.94
N ALA A 64 1.81 -5.66 -1.20
CA ALA A 64 0.95 -4.61 -1.76
C ALA A 64 1.61 -3.84 -2.92
N ARG A 65 2.90 -3.48 -2.80
CA ARG A 65 3.66 -2.80 -3.87
C ARG A 65 3.67 -3.60 -5.18
N ASN A 66 3.95 -4.90 -5.10
CA ASN A 66 4.04 -5.74 -6.29
C ASN A 66 2.66 -6.05 -6.87
N LEU A 67 1.64 -6.24 -6.02
CA LEU A 67 0.25 -6.39 -6.45
C LEU A 67 -0.24 -5.15 -7.21
N PHE A 68 0.11 -3.95 -6.71
CA PHE A 68 -0.17 -2.68 -7.40
C PHE A 68 0.46 -2.64 -8.80
N GLN A 69 1.77 -2.94 -8.90
CA GLN A 69 2.48 -2.96 -10.18
C GLN A 69 1.92 -4.02 -11.13
N ILE A 70 1.55 -5.20 -10.63
CA ILE A 70 0.89 -6.25 -11.43
C ILE A 70 -0.44 -5.74 -11.98
N SER A 71 -1.30 -5.15 -11.14
CA SER A 71 -2.58 -4.59 -11.57
C SER A 71 -2.40 -3.53 -12.66
N TYR A 72 -1.44 -2.60 -12.47
CA TYR A 72 -1.05 -1.63 -13.48
C TYR A 72 -0.62 -2.29 -14.81
N LEU A 73 0.25 -3.29 -14.73
CA LEU A 73 0.74 -4.01 -15.91
C LEU A 73 -0.38 -4.81 -16.60
N LYS A 74 -1.37 -5.32 -15.87
CA LYS A 74 -2.56 -5.97 -16.46
C LYS A 74 -3.46 -4.99 -17.22
N GLY A 75 -3.21 -3.68 -17.11
CA GLY A 75 -4.04 -2.63 -17.67
C GLY A 75 -5.29 -2.34 -16.82
N GLU A 76 -5.32 -2.82 -15.58
CA GLU A 76 -6.33 -2.43 -14.60
C GLU A 76 -6.04 -1.00 -14.10
N ASN A 77 -7.00 -0.39 -13.38
CA ASN A 77 -6.79 0.90 -12.71
C ASN A 77 -6.49 0.67 -11.21
N PRO A 78 -5.22 0.50 -10.79
CA PRO A 78 -4.90 0.37 -9.38
C PRO A 78 -5.11 1.67 -8.60
N TYR A 79 -5.31 2.81 -9.28
CA TYR A 79 -5.60 4.11 -8.68
C TYR A 79 -7.08 4.33 -8.40
N ALA A 80 -7.96 3.44 -8.86
CA ALA A 80 -9.40 3.56 -8.68
C ALA A 80 -9.85 3.85 -7.22
N PRO A 81 -9.19 3.33 -6.16
CA PRO A 81 -9.54 3.70 -4.79
C PRO A 81 -9.36 5.19 -4.48
N TRP A 82 -8.41 5.87 -5.13
CA TRP A 82 -8.14 7.30 -4.92
C TRP A 82 -9.08 8.21 -5.72
N ASP A 83 -9.72 7.68 -6.76
CA ASP A 83 -10.70 8.39 -7.59
C ASP A 83 -12.10 8.43 -6.95
N LYS A 84 -12.36 7.64 -5.90
CA LYS A 84 -13.66 7.60 -5.21
C LYS A 84 -13.90 8.85 -4.38
N ASP A 85 -15.16 9.28 -4.26
CA ASP A 85 -15.49 10.38 -3.35
C ASP A 85 -15.11 10.07 -1.89
N ILE A 86 -14.79 11.12 -1.13
CA ILE A 86 -14.49 11.02 0.30
C ILE A 86 -15.83 10.98 1.05
N VAL A 87 -16.03 9.91 1.83
CA VAL A 87 -17.24 9.75 2.65
C VAL A 87 -17.04 10.49 3.96
N GLN A 88 -17.82 11.56 4.15
CA GLN A 88 -17.80 12.33 5.40
C GLN A 88 -18.32 11.49 6.57
N GLN A 89 -17.61 11.56 7.69
CA GLN A 89 -17.99 10.90 8.93
C GLN A 89 -18.64 11.86 9.92
N GLU A 90 -19.42 11.31 10.84
CA GLU A 90 -19.91 12.04 12.02
C GLU A 90 -18.91 11.93 13.18
N TYR A 91 -18.73 13.02 13.93
CA TYR A 91 -17.72 13.16 14.97
C TYR A 91 -18.32 13.55 16.32
N GLU A 92 -18.04 12.75 17.36
CA GLU A 92 -18.41 13.07 18.74
C GLU A 92 -17.44 14.07 19.37
N ARG A 93 -16.14 13.94 19.06
CA ARG A 93 -15.09 14.85 19.52
C ARG A 93 -15.22 16.19 18.79
N ASP A 94 -15.07 17.28 19.53
CA ASP A 94 -15.04 18.62 18.95
C ASP A 94 -13.72 18.81 18.17
N LEU A 95 -13.82 18.72 16.85
CA LEU A 95 -12.71 18.76 15.91
C LEU A 95 -12.89 19.93 14.95
N TYR A 96 -11.78 20.59 14.59
CA TYR A 96 -11.81 21.62 13.57
C TYR A 96 -12.20 21.03 12.20
N THR A 97 -12.78 21.86 11.33
CA THR A 97 -13.21 21.45 9.98
C THR A 97 -12.10 20.79 9.17
N HIS A 98 -10.86 21.31 9.26
CA HIS A 98 -9.72 20.74 8.54
C HIS A 98 -9.30 19.36 9.07
N GLN A 99 -9.48 19.11 10.38
CA GLN A 99 -9.19 17.81 10.98
C GLN A 99 -10.19 16.77 10.53
N LYS A 100 -11.50 17.11 10.55
CA LYS A 100 -12.56 16.23 10.02
C LYS A 100 -12.27 15.83 8.57
N ALA A 101 -11.92 16.80 7.72
CA ALA A 101 -11.54 16.54 6.34
C ALA A 101 -10.29 15.65 6.21
N ALA A 102 -9.27 15.85 7.06
CA ALA A 102 -8.08 15.02 7.08
C ALA A 102 -8.38 13.57 7.51
N ILE A 103 -9.19 13.38 8.55
CA ILE A 103 -9.59 12.08 9.06
C ILE A 103 -10.45 11.34 8.03
N ASP A 104 -11.46 11.99 7.45
CA ASP A 104 -12.29 11.44 6.37
C ASP A 104 -11.41 10.98 5.19
N PHE A 105 -10.43 11.81 4.80
CA PHE A 105 -9.49 11.48 3.73
C PHE A 105 -8.64 10.24 4.06
N ILE A 106 -8.08 10.17 5.27
CA ILE A 106 -7.26 9.02 5.69
C ILE A 106 -8.09 7.74 5.69
N LEU A 107 -9.30 7.79 6.28
CA LEU A 107 -10.23 6.66 6.34
C LEU A 107 -10.73 6.24 4.95
N ALA A 108 -10.86 7.15 4.00
CA ALA A 108 -11.29 6.82 2.64
C ALA A 108 -10.15 6.23 1.78
N ARG A 109 -8.89 6.63 2.00
CA ARG A 109 -7.77 6.28 1.12
C ARG A 109 -6.90 5.13 1.61
N HIS A 110 -6.81 4.90 2.92
CA HIS A 110 -5.99 3.88 3.60
C HIS A 110 -4.47 4.02 3.40
N TYR A 111 -4.00 4.48 2.23
CA TYR A 111 -2.62 4.81 1.90
C TYR A 111 -2.58 6.25 1.38
N CYS A 112 -2.10 7.17 2.22
CA CYS A 112 -2.08 8.58 1.90
C CYS A 112 -0.93 9.31 2.59
N GLU A 113 -0.62 10.50 2.07
CA GLU A 113 0.29 11.45 2.69
C GLU A 113 -0.53 12.66 3.15
N LEU A 114 -0.48 12.95 4.45
CA LEU A 114 -1.11 14.14 5.01
C LEU A 114 -0.07 15.24 5.20
N ALA A 115 0.09 16.09 4.18
CA ALA A 115 1.04 17.20 4.18
C ALA A 115 0.48 18.49 4.80
N ALA A 116 -0.20 18.39 5.95
CA ALA A 116 -0.70 19.57 6.66
C ALA A 116 0.44 20.33 7.36
N ASP A 117 0.32 21.64 7.53
CA ASP A 117 1.32 22.46 8.25
C ASP A 117 1.54 22.02 9.71
N CYS A 118 2.68 22.41 10.27
CA CYS A 118 2.99 22.17 11.67
C CYS A 118 2.03 22.95 12.58
N GLY A 119 1.56 22.34 13.67
CA GLY A 119 0.60 22.95 14.60
C GLY A 119 -0.88 22.70 14.27
N LEU A 120 -1.22 22.12 13.11
CA LEU A 120 -2.62 21.87 12.71
C LEU A 120 -3.29 20.66 13.38
N GLY A 121 -2.60 19.96 14.28
CA GLY A 121 -3.20 18.86 15.04
C GLY A 121 -3.12 17.47 14.38
N LYS A 122 -2.22 17.24 13.42
CA LYS A 122 -2.05 15.94 12.73
C LYS A 122 -1.95 14.71 13.64
N THR A 123 -1.43 14.86 14.87
CA THR A 123 -1.39 13.77 15.85
C THR A 123 -2.77 13.40 16.35
N LEU A 124 -3.65 14.38 16.59
CA LEU A 124 -5.05 14.14 16.96
C LEU A 124 -5.81 13.49 15.80
N ASP A 125 -5.56 13.93 14.57
CA ASP A 125 -6.15 13.31 13.38
C ASP A 125 -5.78 11.81 13.32
N ALA A 126 -4.51 11.47 13.58
CA ALA A 126 -4.05 10.08 13.64
C ALA A 126 -4.70 9.27 14.79
N ILE A 127 -4.87 9.87 15.97
CA ILE A 127 -5.57 9.23 17.10
C ILE A 127 -7.01 8.90 16.72
N GLU A 128 -7.75 9.86 16.17
CA GLU A 128 -9.15 9.67 15.75
C GLU A 128 -9.26 8.57 14.68
N VAL A 129 -8.35 8.54 13.71
CA VAL A 129 -8.28 7.48 12.70
C VAL A 129 -8.09 6.11 13.35
N LEU A 130 -7.18 5.99 14.32
CA LEU A 130 -6.92 4.71 15.01
C LEU A 130 -8.15 4.23 15.78
N GLU A 131 -8.78 5.12 16.54
CA GLU A 131 -9.98 4.83 17.33
C GLU A 131 -11.15 4.37 16.47
N ARG A 132 -11.28 4.93 15.25
CA ARG A 132 -12.33 4.59 14.29
C ARG A 132 -12.04 3.34 13.49
N ALA A 133 -10.84 3.24 12.94
CA ALA A 133 -10.44 2.12 12.09
C ALA A 133 -10.29 0.82 12.88
N LYS A 134 -10.05 0.91 14.21
CA LYS A 134 -9.89 -0.22 15.13
C LYS A 134 -8.99 -1.32 14.54
N PRO A 135 -7.77 -0.98 14.08
CA PRO A 135 -6.89 -1.98 13.51
C PRO A 135 -6.50 -3.01 14.57
N ILE A 136 -6.21 -4.24 14.15
CA ILE A 136 -5.72 -5.31 15.05
C ILE A 136 -4.40 -4.90 15.73
N SER A 137 -3.58 -4.12 15.02
CA SER A 137 -2.33 -3.56 15.54
C SER A 137 -1.98 -2.29 14.78
N ALA A 138 -1.41 -1.31 15.47
CA ALA A 138 -0.92 -0.07 14.87
C ALA A 138 0.55 0.18 15.23
N TRP A 139 1.29 0.77 14.29
CA TRP A 139 2.69 1.15 14.46
C TRP A 139 2.81 2.65 14.20
N TYR A 140 3.34 3.39 15.18
CA TYR A 140 3.66 4.80 15.02
C TYR A 140 5.18 4.96 14.91
N VAL A 141 5.66 5.43 13.76
CA VAL A 141 7.09 5.57 13.48
C VAL A 141 7.45 7.04 13.37
N ALA A 142 8.33 7.52 14.25
CA ALA A 142 8.78 8.91 14.28
C ALA A 142 10.17 9.03 14.96
N PRO A 143 10.84 10.20 14.87
CA PRO A 143 12.05 10.47 15.65
C PRO A 143 11.82 10.25 17.15
N ARG A 144 12.87 9.84 17.88
CA ARG A 144 12.77 9.47 19.30
C ARG A 144 12.12 10.54 20.18
N SER A 145 12.43 11.82 19.95
CA SER A 145 11.82 12.94 20.69
C SER A 145 10.32 13.08 20.43
N ALA A 146 9.89 12.90 19.17
CA ALA A 146 8.48 12.98 18.79
C ALA A 146 7.64 11.83 19.38
N LEU A 147 8.23 10.64 19.59
CA LEU A 147 7.53 9.52 20.23
C LEU A 147 7.06 9.87 21.64
N TYR A 148 7.86 10.58 22.44
CA TYR A 148 7.44 11.03 23.76
C TYR A 148 6.29 12.04 23.70
N ALA A 149 6.31 12.96 22.73
CA ALA A 149 5.22 13.91 22.53
C ALA A 149 3.91 13.20 22.14
N VAL A 150 3.98 12.19 21.27
CA VAL A 150 2.83 11.39 20.88
C VAL A 150 2.25 10.61 22.06
N GLN A 151 3.10 10.04 22.93
CA GLN A 151 2.63 9.39 24.16
C GLN A 151 1.87 10.34 25.09
N LEU A 152 2.30 11.59 25.18
CA LEU A 152 1.59 12.62 25.97
C LEU A 152 0.26 13.00 25.31
N GLU A 153 0.23 13.17 23.99
CA GLU A 153 -1.02 13.45 23.25
C GLU A 153 -2.02 12.29 23.38
N MET A 154 -1.56 11.03 23.29
CA MET A 154 -2.44 9.86 23.51
C MET A 154 -3.07 9.86 24.90
N LYS A 155 -2.32 10.23 25.94
CA LYS A 155 -2.87 10.38 27.30
C LYS A 155 -3.84 11.55 27.42
N LYS A 156 -3.47 12.71 26.87
CA LYS A 156 -4.28 13.94 26.86
C LYS A 156 -5.65 13.72 26.22
N TRP A 157 -5.69 12.98 25.12
CA TRP A 157 -6.92 12.70 24.38
C TRP A 157 -7.62 11.41 24.80
N ASN A 158 -7.12 10.76 25.86
CA ASN A 158 -7.63 9.49 26.38
C ASN A 158 -7.83 8.45 25.27
N CYS A 159 -6.78 8.24 24.46
CA CYS A 159 -6.80 7.38 23.27
C CYS A 159 -7.28 5.96 23.62
N GLN A 160 -8.29 5.47 22.91
CA GLN A 160 -8.94 4.16 23.13
C GLN A 160 -8.46 3.04 22.18
N GLY A 161 -7.41 3.31 21.39
CA GLY A 161 -6.84 2.39 20.39
C GLY A 161 -5.71 1.48 20.90
#